data_AF-A0A538KFD3-F1
#
_entry.id   AF-A0A538KFD3-F1
#
_cell.length_a   1.000
_cell.length_b   1.000
_cell.length_c   1.000
_cell.angle_alpha   90.00
_cell.angle_beta   90.00
_cell.angle_gamma   90.00
#
_symmetry.space_group_name_H-M   'P 1'
#
loop_
_entity.id
_entity.type
_entity.pdbx_description
1 polymer ?
#
loop_
_entity_poly.entity_id
_entity_poly.type
_entity_poly.pdbx_seq_one_letter_code
_entity_poly.pdbx_strand_id
1 'polypeptide(L)' 'MTDALSELAARLDDAADRLRSGDLEPEAALALIEDCARLASEASARVDERARAALEPLPDLPGQLPLPAS' A
#
# COMPACT_ATOMS: atom_id res chain seq x y z
N MET A 1 0.45 5.09 -16.94
CA MET A 1 1.38 4.84 -15.83
C MET A 1 0.56 4.15 -14.75
N THR A 2 0.68 2.83 -14.63
CA THR A 2 -0.07 2.07 -13.62
C THR A 2 0.35 2.51 -12.23
N ASP A 3 -0.62 2.71 -11.35
CA ASP A 3 -0.38 3.06 -9.95
C ASP A 3 0.32 1.89 -9.25
N ALA A 4 1.43 2.15 -8.56
CA ALA A 4 2.20 1.14 -7.83
C ALA A 4 1.33 0.35 -6.83
N LEU A 5 0.27 0.97 -6.28
CA LEU A 5 -0.69 0.25 -5.43
C LEU A 5 -1.55 -0.75 -6.22
N SER A 6 -1.97 -0.41 -7.43
CA SER A 6 -2.71 -1.33 -8.30
C SER A 6 -1.87 -2.53 -8.71
N GLU A 7 -0.57 -2.33 -8.92
CA GLU A 7 0.35 -3.43 -9.22
C GLU A 7 0.56 -4.36 -8.01
N LEU A 8 0.70 -3.80 -6.81
CA LEU A 8 0.78 -4.59 -5.57
C LEU A 8 -0.51 -5.37 -5.31
N ALA A 9 -1.67 -4.76 -5.54
CA ALA A 9 -2.97 -5.42 -5.42
C ALA A 9 -3.10 -6.58 -6.42
N ALA A 10 -2.75 -6.37 -7.69
CA ALA A 10 -2.82 -7.42 -8.71
C ALA A 10 -1.92 -8.63 -8.37
N ARG A 11 -0.72 -8.37 -7.83
CA ARG A 11 0.19 -9.45 -7.39
C ARG A 11 -0.36 -10.21 -6.18
N LEU A 12 -1.02 -9.51 -5.25
CA LEU A 12 -1.66 -10.13 -4.08
C LEU A 12 -2.85 -11.01 -4.51
N ASP A 13 -3.66 -10.54 -5.45
CA ASP A 13 -4.80 -11.28 -5.98
C ASP A 13 -4.35 -12.56 -6.69
N ASP A 14 -3.33 -12.51 -7.54
CA ASP A 14 -2.75 -13.70 -8.20
C ASP A 14 -2.23 -14.72 -7.17
N ALA A 15 -1.49 -14.27 -6.16
CA ALA A 15 -0.99 -15.15 -5.11
C ALA A 15 -2.13 -15.78 -4.30
N ALA A 16 -3.18 -15.02 -3.99
CA ALA A 16 -4.34 -15.53 -3.29
C ALA A 16 -5.13 -16.54 -4.13
N ASP A 17 -5.28 -16.32 -5.43
CA ASP A 17 -5.96 -17.25 -6.33
C ASP A 17 -5.20 -18.56 -6.46
N ARG A 18 -3.86 -18.50 -6.54
CA ARG A 18 -3.01 -19.69 -6.51
C ARG A 18 -3.12 -20.45 -5.19
N LEU A 19 -3.19 -19.77 -4.05
CA LEU A 19 -3.45 -20.43 -2.76
C LEU A 19 -4.84 -21.11 -2.71
N ARG A 20 -5.87 -20.44 -3.24
CA ARG A 20 -7.25 -20.97 -3.27
C ARG A 20 -7.41 -22.15 -4.21
N SER A 21 -6.57 -22.26 -5.24
CA SER A 21 -6.59 -23.42 -6.15
C SER A 21 -6.38 -24.73 -5.41
N GLY A 22 -5.60 -24.72 -4.32
CA GLY A 22 -5.25 -25.93 -3.58
C GLY A 22 -4.24 -26.84 -4.29
N ASP A 23 -3.76 -26.46 -5.48
CA ASP A 23 -2.85 -27.26 -6.32
C ASP A 23 -1.36 -26.99 -5.99
N LEU A 24 -1.07 -26.58 -4.75
CA LEU A 24 0.27 -26.22 -4.29
C LEU A 24 0.76 -27.22 -3.25
N GLU A 25 2.01 -27.66 -3.41
CA GLU A 25 2.72 -28.40 -2.36
C GLU A 25 2.84 -27.56 -1.08
N PRO A 26 2.88 -28.17 0.11
CA PRO A 26 2.85 -27.46 1.40
C PRO A 26 3.94 -26.37 1.53
N GLU A 27 5.19 -26.66 1.16
CA GLU A 27 6.28 -25.69 1.18
C GLU A 27 6.05 -24.53 0.19
N ALA A 28 5.48 -24.82 -0.98
CA ALA A 28 5.15 -23.78 -1.96
C ALA A 28 4.00 -22.89 -1.48
N ALA A 29 3.00 -23.49 -0.81
CA ALA A 29 1.91 -22.74 -0.18
C ALA A 29 2.43 -21.86 0.96
N LEU A 30 3.35 -22.36 1.79
CA LEU A 30 3.97 -21.57 2.86
C LEU A 30 4.72 -20.36 2.31
N ALA A 31 5.59 -20.57 1.32
CA ALA A 31 6.32 -19.48 0.67
C ALA A 31 5.38 -18.42 0.07
N LEU A 32 4.27 -18.87 -0.53
CA LEU A 32 3.29 -17.97 -1.12
C LEU A 32 2.49 -17.18 -0.07
N ILE A 33 2.22 -17.77 1.11
CA ILE A 33 1.62 -17.06 2.25
C ILE A 33 2.56 -15.98 2.78
N GLU A 34 3.86 -16.28 2.91
CA GLU A 34 4.87 -15.31 3.32
C GLU A 34 4.97 -14.15 2.31
N ASP A 35 4.92 -14.45 1.02
CA ASP A 35 4.88 -13.44 -0.04
C ASP A 35 3.63 -12.57 0.03
N CYS A 36 2.45 -13.16 0.28
CA CYS A 36 1.22 -12.41 0.51
C CYS A 36 1.34 -11.44 1.68
N ALA A 37 1.92 -11.90 2.81
CA ALA A 37 2.13 -11.06 3.99
C ALA A 37 3.09 -9.89 3.69
N ARG A 38 4.16 -10.14 2.92
CA ARG A 38 5.10 -9.11 2.48
C ARG A 38 4.42 -8.08 1.57
N LEU A 39 3.66 -8.52 0.57
CA LEU A 39 2.93 -7.65 -0.36
C LEU A 39 1.89 -6.79 0.38
N ALA A 40 1.14 -7.38 1.31
CA ALA A 40 0.16 -6.66 2.11
C ALA A 40 0.79 -5.58 3.00
N SER A 41 1.95 -5.88 3.60
CA SER A 41 2.72 -4.91 4.38
C SER A 41 3.19 -3.74 3.53
N GLU A 42 3.73 -4.02 2.33
CA GLU A 42 4.18 -3.00 1.38
C GLU A 42 3.02 -2.10 0.93
N ALA A 43 1.89 -2.70 0.54
CA ALA A 43 0.70 -1.96 0.15
C ALA A 43 0.19 -1.06 1.29
N SER A 44 0.18 -1.58 2.53
CA SER A 44 -0.24 -0.82 3.71
C SER A 44 0.66 0.40 3.94
N ALA A 45 1.99 0.22 3.87
CA ALA A 45 2.94 1.31 4.02
C ALA A 45 2.76 2.39 2.93
N ARG A 46 2.47 1.98 1.69
CA ARG A 46 2.22 2.88 0.56
C ARG A 46 0.91 3.65 0.66
N VAL A 47 -0.14 3.04 1.23
CA VAL A 47 -1.40 3.73 1.51
C VAL A 47 -1.21 4.75 2.63
N ASP A 48 -0.53 4.36 3.69
CA ASP A 48 -0.22 5.20 4.85
C ASP A 48 0.66 6.41 4.46
N GLU A 49 1.70 6.20 3.63
CA GLU A 49 2.51 7.26 3.04
C GLU A 49 1.65 8.28 2.26
N ARG A 50 0.77 7.79 1.36
CA ARG A 50 -0.15 8.65 0.59
C ARG A 50 -1.14 9.38 1.49
N ALA A 51 -1.66 8.72 2.52
CA ALA A 51 -2.61 9.31 3.46
C ALA A 51 -1.96 10.45 4.27
N ARG A 52 -0.72 10.27 4.73
CA ARG A 52 0.04 11.33 5.40
C ARG A 52 0.35 12.49 4.46
N ALA A 53 0.82 12.21 3.24
CA ALA A 53 1.12 13.24 2.25
C ALA A 53 -0.12 14.08 1.90
N ALA A 54 -1.31 13.47 1.89
CA ALA A 54 -2.57 14.20 1.67
C ALA A 54 -2.97 15.12 2.85
N LEU A 55 -2.42 14.88 4.04
CA LEU A 55 -2.70 15.65 5.26
C LEU A 55 -1.60 16.68 5.58
N GLU A 56 -0.45 16.65 4.91
CA GLU A 56 0.59 17.66 5.11
C GLU A 56 0.06 19.05 4.76
N PRO A 57 0.21 20.05 5.64
CA PRO A 57 -0.21 21.41 5.35
C PRO A 57 0.52 21.90 4.10
N LEU A 58 -0.24 22.49 3.16
CA LEU A 58 0.38 23.19 2.04
C LEU A 58 1.39 24.21 2.59
N PRO A 59 2.59 24.33 1.99
CA PRO A 59 3.55 25.32 2.43
C PRO A 59 2.90 26.71 2.39
N ASP A 60 3.23 27.54 3.39
CA ASP A 60 2.73 28.92 3.46
C ASP A 60 2.97 29.62 2.13
N LEU A 61 1.88 29.97 1.44
CA LEU A 61 1.95 30.70 0.20
C LEU A 61 2.51 32.10 0.49
N PRO A 62 3.45 32.61 -0.33
CA PRO A 62 3.99 33.95 -0.14
C PRO A 62 2.86 34.97 -0.14
N GLY A 63 2.63 35.62 1.02
CA GLY A 63 1.57 36.61 1.23
C GLY A 63 0.50 36.25 2.28
N GLN A 64 0.53 35.05 2.87
CA GLN A 64 -0.34 34.71 4.01
C GLN A 64 0.26 35.27 5.32
N LEU A 65 -0.42 36.22 5.96
CA LEU A 65 -0.09 36.67 7.32
C LEU A 65 -0.79 35.75 8.34
N PRO A 66 -0.12 35.32 9.42
CA PRO A 66 -0.74 34.53 10.48
C PRO A 66 -1.94 35.29 11.05
N LEU A 67 -3.11 34.64 11.10
CA LEU A 67 -4.29 35.23 11.75
C LEU A 67 -4.03 35.32 13.27
N PRO A 68 -4.30 36.48 13.90
CA PRO A 68 -4.11 36.62 15.33
C PRO A 68 -5.07 35.67 16.06
N ALA A 69 -4.50 34.81 16.91
CA ALA A 69 -5.29 33.99 17.83
C ALA A 69 -6.07 34.92 18.77
N SER A 70 -7.39 34.77 18.80
CA SER A 70 -8.28 35.44 19.75
C SER A 70 -8.29 34.71 21.09
#